data_AF-A0A1M6H4T4-F1
#
_entry.id   AF-A0A1M6H4T4-F1
#
_cell.length_a   1.000
_cell.length_b   1.000
_cell.length_c   1.000
_cell.angle_alpha   90.00
_cell.angle_beta   90.00
_cell.angle_gamma   90.00
#
_symmetry.space_group_name_H-M   'P 1'
#
loop_
_entity.id
_entity.type
_entity.pdbx_description
1 polymer ?
#
loop_
_entity_poly.entity_id
_entity_poly.type
_entity_poly.pdbx_seq_one_letter_code
_entity_poly.pdbx_strand_id
1 'polypeptide(L)'
;MITPGGIPAGAGNSEGIKAAKHILPYMWVSPIEVLEIPEQETANYLHALFALKNRELSYIASPFPSNIVQVFGVIEENWERLVLDIAMGTIN
;
A
#
# COMPACT_ATOMS: atom_id res chain seq x y z
N MET A 1 -14.76 -5.55 12.94
CA MET A 1 -15.80 -6.28 13.72
C MET A 1 -16.14 -5.43 14.93
N ILE A 2 -17.36 -5.45 15.44
CA ILE A 2 -17.72 -4.77 16.69
C ILE A 2 -18.07 -5.84 17.71
N THR A 3 -17.50 -5.79 18.92
CA THR A 3 -17.86 -6.71 20.00
C THR A 3 -19.28 -6.43 20.49
N PRO A 4 -19.93 -7.36 21.22
CA PRO A 4 -21.24 -7.10 21.83
C PRO A 4 -21.27 -5.86 22.75
N GLY A 5 -20.12 -5.44 23.28
CA GLY A 5 -19.97 -4.22 24.09
C GLY A 5 -19.73 -2.93 23.28
N GLY A 6 -19.84 -2.97 21.95
CA GLY A 6 -19.63 -1.79 21.09
C GLY A 6 -18.17 -1.44 20.80
N ILE A 7 -17.21 -2.28 21.20
CA ILE A 7 -15.77 -2.00 21.03
C ILE A 7 -15.33 -2.49 19.65
N PRO A 8 -14.66 -1.65 18.84
CA PRO A 8 -14.04 -2.10 17.60
C PRO A 8 -12.99 -3.18 17.85
N ALA A 9 -13.15 -4.32 17.18
CA ALA A 9 -12.21 -5.42 17.13
C ALA A 9 -11.68 -5.55 15.70
N GLY A 10 -10.35 -5.56 15.58
CA GLY A 10 -9.63 -5.63 14.32
C GLY A 10 -8.18 -6.04 14.56
N ALA A 11 -7.43 -6.23 13.46
CA ALA A 11 -6.01 -6.46 13.56
C ALA A 11 -5.31 -5.21 14.13
N GLY A 12 -4.38 -5.41 15.05
CA GLY A 12 -3.73 -4.30 15.77
C GLY A 12 -3.00 -3.31 14.85
N ASN A 13 -2.47 -3.80 13.73
CA ASN A 13 -1.84 -2.96 12.70
C ASN A 13 -2.86 -2.07 11.97
N SER A 14 -4.01 -2.61 11.57
CA SER A 14 -5.06 -1.88 10.86
C SER A 14 -5.64 -0.76 11.71
N GLU A 15 -5.90 -1.03 13.00
CA GLU A 15 -6.43 0.01 13.91
C GLU A 15 -5.37 1.06 14.27
N GLY A 16 -4.09 0.67 14.40
CA GLY A 16 -2.98 1.60 14.58
C GLY A 16 -2.79 2.55 13.38
N ILE A 17 -2.86 2.02 12.14
CA ILE A 17 -2.79 2.80 10.91
C ILE A 17 -3.96 3.79 10.82
N LYS A 18 -5.20 3.35 11.11
CA LYS A 18 -6.38 4.23 11.12
C LYS A 18 -6.23 5.38 12.12
N ALA A 19 -5.70 5.10 13.31
CA ALA A 19 -5.45 6.13 14.32
C ALA A 19 -4.37 7.14 13.85
N ALA A 20 -3.38 6.68 13.09
CA ALA A 20 -2.29 7.49 12.55
C ALA A 20 -2.61 8.15 11.19
N LYS A 21 -3.83 8.04 10.66
CA LYS A 21 -4.16 8.46 9.28
C LYS A 21 -3.71 9.87 8.87
N HIS A 22 -3.67 10.80 9.83
CA HIS A 22 -3.30 12.19 9.58
C HIS A 22 -1.79 12.40 9.40
N ILE A 23 -0.96 11.47 9.91
CA ILE A 23 0.51 11.56 9.80
C ILE A 23 1.05 10.73 8.64
N LEU A 24 0.33 9.69 8.22
CA LEU A 24 0.77 8.77 7.16
C LEU A 24 1.11 9.45 5.83
N PRO A 25 0.39 10.48 5.35
CA PRO A 25 0.75 11.16 4.11
C PRO A 25 2.12 11.85 4.13
N TYR A 26 2.67 12.14 5.31
CA TYR A 26 4.01 12.72 5.45
C TYR A 26 5.12 11.66 5.51
N MET A 27 4.76 10.38 5.64
CA MET A 27 5.69 9.27 5.80
C MET A 27 5.74 8.36 4.57
N TRP A 28 4.63 8.22 3.86
CA TRP A 28 4.47 7.24 2.79
C TRP A 28 4.21 7.90 1.44
N VAL A 29 4.70 7.25 0.39
CA VAL A 29 4.48 7.70 -1.00
C VAL A 29 3.14 7.23 -1.56
N SER A 30 2.59 6.15 -1.02
CA SER A 30 1.27 5.65 -1.40
C SER A 30 0.17 6.46 -0.70
N PRO A 31 -0.90 6.84 -1.42
CA PRO A 31 -2.10 7.40 -0.80
C PRO A 31 -2.67 6.45 0.26
N ILE A 32 -3.30 7.01 1.29
CA ILE A 32 -3.84 6.23 2.41
C ILE A 32 -4.96 5.29 1.95
N GLU A 33 -5.68 5.68 0.90
CA GLU A 33 -6.75 4.91 0.27
C GLU A 33 -6.25 3.56 -0.24
N VAL A 34 -4.97 3.45 -0.61
CA VAL A 34 -4.36 2.17 -1.02
C VAL A 34 -4.35 1.17 0.14
N LEU A 35 -4.18 1.65 1.39
CA LEU A 35 -4.19 0.79 2.59
C LEU A 35 -5.59 0.27 2.94
N GLU A 36 -6.64 0.85 2.36
CA GLU A 36 -8.03 0.45 2.59
C GLU A 36 -8.52 -0.58 1.57
N ILE A 37 -7.73 -0.88 0.54
CA ILE A 37 -8.07 -1.85 -0.51
C ILE A 37 -7.97 -3.27 0.07
N PRO A 38 -9.06 -4.06 0.05
CA PRO A 38 -9.04 -5.42 0.58
C PRO A 38 -8.33 -6.42 -0.34
N GLU A 39 -8.31 -6.15 -1.64
CA GLU A 39 -7.68 -7.02 -2.64
C GLU A 39 -6.16 -6.80 -2.64
N GLN A 40 -5.42 -7.77 -2.09
CA GLN A 40 -3.98 -7.63 -1.84
C GLN A 40 -3.17 -7.40 -3.12
N GLU A 41 -3.54 -8.06 -4.22
CA GLU A 41 -2.86 -7.91 -5.51
C GLU A 41 -3.00 -6.48 -6.04
N THR A 42 -4.22 -5.93 -6.01
CA THR A 42 -4.50 -4.54 -6.39
C THR A 42 -3.76 -3.55 -5.49
N ALA A 43 -3.78 -3.76 -4.17
CA ALA A 43 -3.07 -2.90 -3.23
C ALA A 43 -1.56 -2.91 -3.48
N ASN A 44 -0.96 -4.10 -3.68
CA ASN A 44 0.46 -4.25 -3.97
C ASN A 44 0.86 -3.62 -5.30
N TYR A 45 0.03 -3.76 -6.34
CA TYR A 45 0.25 -3.10 -7.63
C TYR A 45 0.31 -1.58 -7.46
N LEU A 46 -0.63 -0.99 -6.72
CA LEU A 46 -0.65 0.44 -6.47
C LEU A 46 0.52 0.90 -5.60
N HIS A 47 0.90 0.14 -4.57
CA HIS A 47 2.11 0.41 -3.80
C HIS A 47 3.35 0.46 -4.70
N ALA A 48 3.50 -0.51 -5.61
CA ALA A 48 4.59 -0.52 -6.59
C ALA A 48 4.54 0.70 -7.52
N LEU A 49 3.36 1.01 -8.09
CA LEU A 49 3.17 2.14 -9.00
C LEU A 49 3.58 3.47 -8.37
N PHE A 50 3.08 3.77 -7.16
CA PHE A 50 3.41 5.01 -6.45
C PHE A 50 4.87 5.05 -6.00
N ALA A 51 5.44 3.91 -5.61
CA ALA A 51 6.85 3.82 -5.26
C ALA A 51 7.77 4.10 -6.47
N LEU A 52 7.51 3.43 -7.61
CA LEU A 52 8.32 3.58 -8.83
C LEU A 52 8.21 4.96 -9.46
N LYS A 53 7.09 5.66 -9.27
CA LYS A 53 6.91 7.05 -9.73
C LYS A 53 7.70 8.06 -8.89
N ASN A 54 8.05 7.73 -7.65
CA ASN A 54 8.73 8.65 -6.73
C ASN A 54 10.26 8.53 -6.83
N ARG A 55 10.92 9.59 -7.33
CA ARG A 55 12.38 9.61 -7.51
C ARG A 55 13.18 9.82 -6.22
N GLU A 56 12.52 10.28 -5.15
CA GLU A 56 13.13 10.59 -3.85
C GLU A 56 12.89 9.48 -2.81
N LEU A 57 12.38 8.31 -3.24
CA LEU A 57 12.13 7.18 -2.36
C LEU A 57 13.46 6.65 -1.79
N SER A 58 13.60 6.70 -0.46
CA SER A 58 14.83 6.33 0.24
C SER A 58 14.73 5.02 1.02
N TYR A 59 13.53 4.62 1.43
CA TYR A 59 13.30 3.45 2.27
C TYR A 59 12.00 2.74 1.87
N ILE A 60 12.00 1.41 2.05
CA ILE A 60 10.82 0.57 2.01
C ILE A 60 10.64 -0.02 3.40
N ALA A 61 9.43 0.08 3.95
CA ALA A 61 9.11 -0.44 5.26
C ALA A 61 7.75 -1.15 5.25
N SER A 62 7.65 -2.21 6.04
CA SER A 62 6.43 -3.02 6.18
C SER A 62 6.40 -3.65 7.57
N PRO A 63 5.21 -3.90 8.15
CA PRO A 63 5.08 -4.68 9.38
C PRO A 63 5.71 -6.08 9.29
N PHE A 64 5.69 -6.70 8.10
CA PHE A 64 6.28 -8.01 7.85
C PHE A 64 7.17 -8.01 6.60
N PRO A 65 8.33 -8.69 6.62
CA PRO A 65 9.21 -8.81 5.46
C PRO A 65 8.53 -9.47 4.25
N SER A 66 7.61 -10.41 4.48
CA SER A 66 6.88 -11.10 3.42
C SER A 66 6.09 -10.15 2.51
N ASN A 67 5.57 -9.04 3.02
CA ASN A 67 4.85 -8.07 2.18
C ASN A 67 5.79 -7.37 1.19
N ILE A 68 7.05 -7.13 1.57
CA ILE A 68 8.05 -6.54 0.66
C ILE A 68 8.32 -7.52 -0.49
N VAL A 69 8.49 -8.80 -0.17
CA VAL A 69 8.68 -9.85 -1.19
C VAL A 69 7.47 -9.95 -2.11
N GLN A 70 6.25 -9.86 -1.58
CA GLN A 70 5.03 -9.87 -2.39
C GLN A 70 4.95 -8.68 -3.35
N VAL A 71 5.32 -7.47 -2.92
CA VAL A 71 5.38 -6.30 -3.79
C VAL A 71 6.41 -6.50 -4.91
N PHE A 72 7.58 -7.06 -4.60
CA PHE A 72 8.57 -7.39 -5.63
C PHE A 72 8.05 -8.43 -6.63
N GLY A 73 7.32 -9.45 -6.16
CA GLY A 73 6.65 -10.40 -7.05
C GLY A 73 5.66 -9.71 -8.01
N VAL A 74 4.83 -8.79 -7.50
CA VAL A 74 3.91 -8.02 -8.35
C VAL A 74 4.66 -7.17 -9.39
N ILE A 75 5.78 -6.56 -9.00
CA ILE A 75 6.64 -5.82 -9.94
C ILE A 75 7.16 -6.76 -11.03
N GLU A 76 7.69 -7.92 -10.67
CA GLU A 76 8.22 -8.90 -11.63
C GLU A 76 7.14 -9.38 -12.62
N GLU A 77 5.93 -9.64 -12.13
CA GLU A 77 4.82 -10.13 -12.96
C GLU A 77 4.18 -9.04 -13.82
N ASN A 78 4.23 -7.77 -13.41
CA ASN A 78 3.46 -6.68 -14.02
C ASN A 78 4.32 -5.50 -14.53
N TRP A 79 5.65 -5.64 -14.63
CA TRP A 79 6.55 -4.52 -14.94
C TRP A 79 6.18 -3.78 -16.22
N GLU A 80 5.75 -4.49 -17.29
CA GLU A 80 5.35 -3.87 -18.55
C GLU A 80 4.17 -2.91 -18.36
N ARG A 81 3.15 -3.37 -17.64
CA ARG A 81 1.97 -2.57 -17.32
C ARG A 81 2.32 -1.40 -16.41
N LEU A 82 3.16 -1.61 -15.39
CA LEU A 82 3.64 -0.54 -14.50
C LEU A 82 4.36 0.56 -15.29
N VAL A 83 5.25 0.19 -16.22
CA VAL A 83 5.96 1.14 -17.08
C VAL A 83 4.98 1.92 -17.96
N LEU A 84 4.01 1.23 -18.57
CA LEU A 84 2.99 1.87 -19.41
C LEU A 84 2.13 2.84 -18.60
N ASP A 85 1.63 2.43 -17.44
CA ASP A 85 0.76 3.24 -16.59
C ASP A 85 1.51 4.48 -16.06
N ILE A 86 2.79 4.35 -15.71
CA ILE A 86 3.65 5.49 -15.34
C ILE A 86 3.86 6.43 -16.54
N ALA A 87 4.17 5.89 -17.72
CA ALA A 87 4.46 6.69 -18.91
C ALA A 87 3.22 7.45 -19.42
N MET A 88 2.05 6.82 -19.36
CA MET A 88 0.78 7.39 -19.83
C MET A 88 0.07 8.22 -18.77
N GLY A 89 0.44 8.07 -17.50
CA GLY A 89 -0.23 8.75 -16.38
C GLY A 89 -1.64 8.21 -16.12
N THR A 90 -1.87 6.92 -16.40
CA THR A 90 -3.17 6.23 -16.24
C THR A 90 -3.02 5.03 -15.32
N ILE A 91 -4.14 4.49 -14.82
CA ILE A 91 -4.21 3.20 -14.14
C ILE A 91 -5.24 2.39 -14.91
N ASN A 92 -4.78 1.34 -15.60
CA ASN A 92 -5.65 0.48 -16.42
C ASN A 92 -6.16 -0.73 -15.63
#